data_AF-A0A813S7W0-F1
#
_entry.id   AF-A0A813S7W0-F1
#
_cell.length_a   1.000
_cell.length_b   1.000
_cell.length_c   1.000
_cell.angle_alpha   90.00
_cell.angle_beta   90.00
_cell.angle_gamma   90.00
#
_symmetry.space_group_name_H-M   'P 1'
#
loop_
_entity.id
_entity.type
_entity.pdbx_description
1 polymer ?
#
loop_
_entity_poly.entity_id
_entity_poly.type
_entity_poly.pdbx_seq_one_letter_code
_entity_poly.pdbx_strand_id
1 'polypeptide(L)'
;MPAYIDQSLEPFHKQIHIGNLPNDVNSKQITDIFDHFGIIIKLYLKHRMSKNSPILLPSPFAILIFENREIVDKIMAKRPFFINDYQLFVRRCLPITRRYPYEGHTTTNKMLVRIPRESHNEILPNNNIITEYLKSTGGQIIRLEKLDEKASLVEFEDYDSVDICCLSRPHFINNQMIEIEKCADEQQARRRIQYRLKSRGIFKISPPQSTTIISPTLTLNNNEQVAQLQLIYRDTTNRFENEHEQLISSLQTEWEQIAKKRIRLQRLTLDYQQKQQRLKEENRQLKKLYNESLQEIYRMQNQRQ
;
A
#
# COMPACT_ATOMS: atom_id res chain seq x y z
N MET A 1 0.80 -4.49 2.43
CA MET A 1 0.10 -4.60 3.73
C MET A 1 -0.15 -6.05 4.12
N PRO A 2 -0.19 -6.40 5.42
CA PRO A 2 -0.58 -7.74 5.87
C PRO A 2 -2.02 -8.05 5.44
N ALA A 3 -2.27 -9.27 4.96
CA ALA A 3 -3.57 -9.72 4.45
C ALA A 3 -4.65 -9.93 5.53
N TYR A 4 -4.42 -9.49 6.77
CA TYR A 4 -5.28 -9.79 7.94
C TYR A 4 -5.76 -8.55 8.70
N ILE A 5 -5.43 -7.33 8.23
CA ILE A 5 -6.06 -6.13 8.80
C ILE A 5 -7.36 -5.92 8.05
N ASP A 6 -8.48 -6.16 8.72
CA ASP A 6 -9.79 -5.75 8.22
C ASP A 6 -9.83 -4.22 8.17
N GLN A 7 -9.66 -3.69 6.95
CA GLN A 7 -9.57 -2.26 6.67
C GLN A 7 -10.90 -1.51 6.93
N SER A 8 -11.99 -2.24 7.22
CA SER A 8 -13.31 -1.68 7.47
C SER A 8 -13.58 -1.34 8.95
N LEU A 9 -12.80 -1.90 9.89
CA LEU A 9 -13.09 -1.85 11.33
C LEU A 9 -12.26 -0.83 12.13
N GLU A 10 -11.09 -0.42 11.63
CA GLU A 10 -10.15 0.41 12.41
C GLU A 10 -9.81 1.72 11.67
N PRO A 11 -10.07 2.90 12.25
CA PRO A 11 -9.83 4.18 11.57
C PRO A 11 -8.33 4.43 11.39
N PHE A 12 -7.89 4.57 10.13
CA PHE A 12 -6.50 4.85 9.74
C PHE A 12 -5.90 6.09 10.45
N HIS A 13 -6.74 7.04 10.86
CA HIS A 13 -6.33 8.23 11.62
C HIS A 13 -5.71 7.92 13.00
N LYS A 14 -5.88 6.71 13.51
CA LYS A 14 -5.31 6.27 14.79
C LYS A 14 -4.08 5.37 14.63
N GLN A 15 -3.58 5.22 13.40
CA GLN A 15 -2.57 4.23 13.08
C GLN A 15 -1.29 4.88 12.55
N ILE A 16 -0.15 4.39 13.02
CA ILE A 16 1.16 4.72 12.46
C ILE A 16 1.86 3.46 11.95
N HIS A 17 2.61 3.65 10.89
CA HIS A 17 3.54 2.66 10.35
C HIS A 17 4.95 3.06 10.73
N ILE A 18 5.69 2.13 11.33
CA ILE A 18 7.07 2.28 11.75
C ILE A 18 7.93 1.34 10.90
N GLY A 19 8.77 1.91 10.06
CA GLY A 19 9.76 1.19 9.25
C GLY A 19 11.18 1.42 9.75
N ASN A 20 12.13 0.83 9.02
CA ASN A 20 13.56 0.85 9.34
C ASN A 20 13.86 0.34 10.77
N LEU A 21 13.13 -0.69 11.20
CA LEU A 21 13.38 -1.33 12.47
C LEU A 21 14.61 -2.24 12.39
N PRO A 22 15.35 -2.42 13.50
CA PRO A 22 16.42 -3.43 13.55
C PRO A 22 15.84 -4.85 13.46
N ASN A 23 16.64 -5.80 12.98
CA ASN A 23 16.17 -7.17 12.69
C ASN A 23 15.76 -7.96 13.95
N ASP A 24 16.38 -7.62 15.08
CA ASP A 24 16.19 -8.21 16.40
C ASP A 24 15.23 -7.40 17.29
N VAL A 25 14.56 -6.36 16.73
CA VAL A 25 13.61 -5.54 17.47
C VAL A 25 12.50 -6.40 18.08
N ASN A 26 12.11 -6.13 19.32
CA ASN A 26 10.96 -6.77 19.93
C ASN A 26 9.80 -5.78 20.12
N SER A 27 8.59 -6.31 20.31
CA SER A 27 7.40 -5.47 20.52
C SER A 27 7.53 -4.56 21.73
N LYS A 28 8.22 -5.01 22.80
CA LYS A 28 8.41 -4.23 24.02
C LYS A 28 9.23 -2.97 23.77
N GLN A 29 10.35 -3.05 23.05
CA GLN A 29 11.18 -1.90 22.67
C GLN A 29 10.40 -0.86 21.88
N ILE A 30 9.48 -1.31 21.01
CA ILE A 30 8.61 -0.41 20.25
C ILE A 30 7.58 0.23 21.20
N THR A 31 6.92 -0.56 22.02
CA THR A 31 5.95 -0.06 23.02
C THR A 31 6.59 0.94 23.97
N ASP A 32 7.77 0.65 24.53
CA ASP A 32 8.47 1.52 25.49
C ASP A 32 8.72 2.94 24.94
N ILE A 33 8.89 3.08 23.61
CA ILE A 33 9.05 4.38 22.94
C ILE A 33 7.71 5.10 22.74
N PHE A 34 6.64 4.38 22.40
CA PHE A 34 5.40 5.01 21.95
C PHE A 34 4.30 5.07 23.02
N ASP A 35 4.39 4.28 24.09
CA ASP A 35 3.37 4.18 25.14
C ASP A 35 3.24 5.48 25.95
N HIS A 36 4.33 6.24 26.08
CA HIS A 36 4.30 7.53 26.78
C HIS A 36 3.49 8.61 26.04
N PHE A 37 3.12 8.41 24.78
CA PHE A 37 2.25 9.33 24.04
C PHE A 37 0.77 9.06 24.26
N GLY A 38 0.42 7.84 24.70
CA GLY A 38 -0.94 7.41 24.98
C GLY A 38 -1.16 5.92 24.75
N ILE A 39 -2.40 5.48 24.98
CA ILE A 39 -2.75 4.06 25.04
C ILE A 39 -2.65 3.40 23.66
N ILE A 40 -1.77 2.40 23.56
CA ILE A 40 -1.64 1.51 22.39
C ILE A 40 -2.67 0.38 22.53
N ILE A 41 -3.65 0.34 21.61
CA ILE A 41 -4.66 -0.73 21.57
C ILE A 41 -4.05 -2.01 20.97
N LYS A 42 -3.34 -1.87 19.85
CA LYS A 42 -2.77 -3.01 19.11
C LYS A 42 -1.41 -2.66 18.54
N LEU A 43 -0.53 -3.65 18.56
CA LEU A 43 0.79 -3.61 17.93
C LEU A 43 0.93 -4.82 17.00
N TYR A 44 1.19 -4.56 15.73
CA TYR A 44 1.50 -5.56 14.72
C TYR A 44 2.96 -5.44 14.32
N LEU A 45 3.80 -6.39 14.73
CA LEU A 45 5.22 -6.43 14.34
C LEU A 45 5.42 -7.50 13.27
N LYS A 46 5.97 -7.11 12.12
CA LYS A 46 6.36 -8.04 11.05
C LYS A 46 7.87 -8.17 11.00
N HIS A 47 8.38 -9.33 11.38
CA HIS A 47 9.79 -9.67 11.28
C HIS A 47 10.21 -10.09 9.86
N ARG A 48 11.51 -9.95 9.60
CA ARG A 48 12.20 -10.60 8.49
C ARG A 48 12.31 -12.10 8.78
N MET A 49 11.69 -12.95 7.95
CA MET A 49 11.82 -14.40 8.10
C MET A 49 13.02 -14.91 7.27
N SER A 50 14.06 -15.43 7.95
CA SER A 50 15.29 -16.07 7.45
C SER A 50 16.46 -15.16 7.00
N LYS A 51 17.60 -15.30 7.70
CA LYS A 51 18.94 -14.79 7.29
C LYS A 51 19.53 -15.57 6.10
N ASN A 52 19.02 -16.77 5.82
CA ASN A 52 19.58 -17.74 4.85
C ASN A 52 18.72 -17.89 3.58
N SER A 53 17.70 -17.06 3.40
CA SER A 53 16.90 -17.06 2.18
C SER A 53 17.56 -16.13 1.14
N PRO A 54 17.75 -16.57 -0.12
CA PRO A 54 18.23 -15.70 -1.20
C PRO A 54 17.21 -14.60 -1.58
N ILE A 55 16.00 -14.65 -1.01
CA ILE A 55 14.95 -13.66 -1.24
C ILE A 55 15.19 -12.45 -0.32
N LEU A 56 15.45 -11.28 -0.93
CA LEU A 56 15.43 -9.98 -0.26
C LEU A 56 14.02 -9.70 0.29
N LEU A 57 13.75 -10.16 1.51
CA LEU A 57 12.55 -9.82 2.24
C LEU A 57 12.64 -8.37 2.74
N PRO A 58 11.52 -7.62 2.77
CA PRO A 58 11.50 -6.25 3.22
C PRO A 58 11.94 -6.14 4.68
N SER A 59 12.60 -5.02 5.02
CA SER A 59 12.97 -4.68 6.39
C SER A 59 11.78 -4.81 7.34
N PRO A 60 12.02 -5.23 8.60
CA PRO A 60 10.94 -5.34 9.56
C PRO A 60 10.24 -4.00 9.75
N PHE A 61 8.92 -4.08 9.96
CA PHE A 61 8.09 -2.92 10.21
C PHE A 61 7.03 -3.25 11.26
N ALA A 62 6.54 -2.22 11.93
CA ALA A 62 5.44 -2.31 12.86
C ALA A 62 4.29 -1.39 12.47
N ILE A 63 3.08 -1.76 12.87
CA ILE A 63 1.91 -0.89 12.84
C ILE A 63 1.40 -0.79 14.27
N LEU A 64 1.28 0.44 14.78
CA LEU A 64 0.64 0.72 16.06
C LEU A 64 -0.74 1.32 15.83
N ILE A 65 -1.71 0.89 16.63
CA ILE A 65 -3.06 1.43 16.66
C ILE A 65 -3.28 2.02 18.05
N PHE A 66 -3.59 3.31 18.10
CA PHE A 66 -3.85 4.05 19.33
C PHE A 66 -5.33 4.24 19.59
N GLU A 67 -5.67 4.62 20.82
CA GLU A 67 -7.05 4.95 21.19
C GLU A 67 -7.55 6.25 20.55
N ASN A 68 -6.68 7.28 20.48
CA ASN A 68 -7.02 8.62 20.01
C ASN A 68 -6.16 9.03 18.81
N ARG A 69 -6.76 9.75 17.86
CA ARG A 69 -6.03 10.24 16.67
C ARG A 69 -4.99 11.31 17.01
N GLU A 70 -5.24 12.11 18.03
CA GLU A 70 -4.36 13.20 18.48
C GLU A 70 -3.00 12.66 18.95
N ILE A 71 -2.94 11.40 19.39
CA ILE A 71 -1.69 10.72 19.75
C ILE A 71 -0.79 10.60 18.51
N VAL A 72 -1.37 10.29 17.35
CA VAL A 72 -0.63 10.22 16.08
C VAL A 72 -0.03 11.58 15.75
N ASP A 73 -0.79 12.67 15.89
CA ASP A 73 -0.30 14.02 15.63
C ASP A 73 0.88 14.39 16.55
N LYS A 74 0.78 14.07 17.84
CA LYS A 74 1.87 14.27 18.82
C LYS A 74 3.13 13.48 18.45
N ILE A 75 2.96 12.23 18.01
CA ILE A 75 4.08 11.38 17.58
C ILE A 75 4.73 11.96 16.32
N MET A 76 3.93 12.33 15.32
CA MET A 76 4.44 12.89 14.06
C MET A 76 5.18 14.22 14.29
N ALA A 77 4.76 15.04 15.26
CA ALA A 77 5.44 16.27 15.65
C ALA A 77 6.75 16.05 16.45
N LYS A 78 6.94 14.87 17.06
CA LYS A 78 8.13 14.54 17.87
C LYS A 78 9.21 13.76 17.14
N ARG A 79 9.01 13.45 15.84
CA ARG A 79 10.05 12.86 15.00
C ARG A 79 11.33 13.72 15.04
N PRO A 80 12.53 13.12 14.93
CA PRO A 80 12.82 11.70 14.69
C PRO A 80 12.83 10.81 15.95
N PHE A 81 12.69 9.49 15.77
CA PHE A 81 12.78 8.48 16.84
C PHE A 81 13.92 7.49 16.56
N PHE A 82 14.45 6.83 17.60
CA PHE A 82 15.60 5.93 17.49
C PHE A 82 15.42 4.64 18.32
N ILE A 83 15.94 3.52 17.82
CA ILE A 83 16.17 2.26 18.58
C ILE A 83 17.60 1.81 18.30
N ASN A 84 18.45 1.69 19.31
CA ASN A 84 19.84 1.19 19.17
C ASN A 84 20.58 1.86 17.99
N ASP A 85 20.53 3.19 17.92
CA ASP A 85 21.09 4.03 16.85
C ASP A 85 20.40 3.94 15.47
N TYR A 86 19.40 3.07 15.29
CA TYR A 86 18.57 3.05 14.09
C TYR A 86 17.52 4.15 14.17
N GLN A 87 17.62 5.15 13.28
CA GLN A 87 16.57 6.13 13.09
C GLN A 87 15.32 5.45 12.52
N LEU A 88 14.25 5.48 13.28
CA LEU A 88 12.97 4.91 12.90
C LEU A 88 12.31 5.77 11.82
N PHE A 89 11.69 5.08 10.86
CA PHE A 89 10.90 5.73 9.83
C PHE A 89 9.41 5.68 10.20
N VAL A 90 8.87 6.79 10.70
CA VAL A 90 7.48 6.87 11.19
C VAL A 90 6.62 7.65 10.21
N ARG A 91 5.49 7.07 9.79
CA ARG A 91 4.50 7.70 8.91
C ARG A 91 3.08 7.28 9.28
N ARG A 92 2.07 7.97 8.74
CA ARG A 92 0.68 7.55 8.94
C ARG A 92 0.37 6.31 8.09
N CYS A 93 -0.52 5.46 8.60
CA CYS A 93 -1.11 4.42 7.76
C CYS A 93 -2.16 5.05 6.86
N LEU A 94 -2.17 4.65 5.58
CA LEU A 94 -3.19 5.08 4.61
C LEU A 94 -3.98 3.88 4.10
N PRO A 95 -5.28 4.06 3.77
CA PRO A 95 -6.07 3.01 3.15
C PRO A 95 -5.52 2.66 1.77
N ILE A 96 -5.40 1.37 1.49
CA ILE A 96 -5.09 0.88 0.15
C ILE A 96 -6.41 0.66 -0.58
N THR A 97 -6.73 1.56 -1.49
CA THR A 97 -7.96 1.48 -2.28
C THR A 97 -7.67 1.03 -3.71
N ARG A 98 -8.68 0.55 -4.43
CA ARG A 98 -8.53 0.24 -5.87
C ARG A 98 -8.08 1.46 -6.69
N ARG A 99 -8.49 2.66 -6.29
CA ARG A 99 -8.12 3.91 -6.94
C ARG A 99 -6.67 4.31 -6.65
N TYR A 100 -6.17 3.98 -5.46
CA TYR A 100 -4.83 4.35 -4.98
C TYR A 100 -4.08 3.12 -4.40
N PRO A 101 -3.74 2.12 -5.22
CA PRO A 101 -3.21 0.84 -4.73
C PRO A 101 -1.81 0.94 -4.12
N TYR A 102 -1.04 1.96 -4.51
CA TYR A 102 0.36 2.13 -4.07
C TYR A 102 0.54 3.22 -3.00
N GLU A 103 -0.49 4.02 -2.72
CA GLU A 103 -0.38 5.21 -1.89
C GLU A 103 0.02 4.92 -0.43
N GLY A 104 -0.44 3.79 0.11
CA GLY A 104 -0.07 3.31 1.44
C GLY A 104 1.37 2.82 1.58
N HIS A 105 2.14 2.72 0.49
CA HIS A 105 3.56 2.33 0.51
C HIS A 105 4.51 3.46 0.09
N THR A 106 3.99 4.54 -0.49
CA THR A 106 4.79 5.68 -0.94
C THR A 106 4.84 6.75 0.14
N THR A 107 6.05 7.17 0.51
CA THR A 107 6.25 8.38 1.34
C THR A 107 6.89 9.44 0.48
N THR A 108 6.29 10.62 0.48
CA THR A 108 6.70 11.73 -0.38
C THR A 108 6.14 13.02 0.21
N ASN A 109 6.85 14.11 0.02
CA ASN A 109 6.38 15.46 0.29
C ASN A 109 5.66 16.10 -0.92
N LYS A 110 5.54 15.37 -2.04
CA LYS A 110 4.92 15.85 -3.29
C LYS A 110 3.57 15.21 -3.56
N MET A 111 2.63 16.03 -4.00
CA MET A 111 1.24 15.65 -4.25
C MET A 111 0.73 16.32 -5.52
N LEU A 112 0.10 15.54 -6.39
CA LEU A 112 -0.63 16.06 -7.53
C LEU A 112 -2.04 16.44 -7.08
N VAL A 113 -2.41 17.70 -7.30
CA VAL A 113 -3.77 18.23 -7.11
C VAL A 113 -4.39 18.44 -8.48
N ARG A 114 -5.56 17.85 -8.72
CA ARG A 114 -6.20 17.91 -10.04
C ARG A 114 -7.71 17.86 -9.97
N ILE A 115 -8.33 18.24 -11.08
CA ILE A 115 -9.76 18.03 -11.31
C ILE A 115 -10.05 16.54 -11.56
N PRO A 116 -11.18 16.01 -11.02
CA PRO A 116 -11.65 14.68 -11.34
C PRO A 116 -11.76 14.41 -12.84
N ARG A 117 -11.64 13.13 -13.24
CA ARG A 117 -11.66 12.77 -14.67
C ARG A 117 -13.03 13.04 -15.28
N GLU A 118 -14.06 12.90 -14.47
CA GLU A 118 -15.48 13.03 -14.79
C GLU A 118 -15.91 14.51 -14.95
N SER A 119 -15.13 15.45 -14.41
CA SER A 119 -15.41 16.89 -14.47
C SER A 119 -14.82 17.53 -15.74
N HIS A 120 -15.61 17.50 -16.82
CA HIS A 120 -15.13 17.84 -18.17
C HIS A 120 -14.84 19.32 -18.42
N ASN A 121 -15.62 20.25 -17.84
CA ASN A 121 -15.52 21.69 -18.13
C ASN A 121 -14.83 22.49 -17.02
N GLU A 122 -14.47 21.81 -15.94
CA GLU A 122 -13.87 22.44 -14.78
C GLU A 122 -12.36 22.66 -14.95
N ILE A 123 -11.91 23.81 -14.44
CA ILE A 123 -10.51 24.25 -14.37
C ILE A 123 -10.10 24.22 -12.90
N LEU A 124 -8.82 23.96 -12.63
CA LEU A 124 -8.32 23.98 -11.26
C LEU A 124 -8.37 25.41 -10.68
N PRO A 125 -8.82 25.61 -9.43
CA PRO A 125 -8.77 26.91 -8.77
C PRO A 125 -7.37 27.52 -8.78
N ASN A 126 -7.31 28.85 -8.64
CA ASN A 126 -6.03 29.56 -8.62
C ASN A 126 -5.13 29.09 -7.48
N ASN A 127 -3.81 29.11 -7.71
CA ASN A 127 -2.79 28.63 -6.78
C ASN A 127 -2.96 29.19 -5.35
N ASN A 128 -3.30 30.48 -5.21
CA ASN A 128 -3.51 31.10 -3.89
C ASN A 128 -4.65 30.43 -3.10
N ILE A 129 -5.76 30.10 -3.77
CA ILE A 129 -6.92 29.44 -3.15
C ILE A 129 -6.54 28.00 -2.76
N ILE A 130 -5.82 27.29 -3.63
CA ILE A 130 -5.31 25.95 -3.33
C ILE A 130 -4.39 26.00 -2.12
N THR A 131 -3.45 26.95 -2.08
CA THR A 131 -2.51 27.12 -0.99
C THR A 131 -3.22 27.43 0.33
N GLU A 132 -4.21 28.34 0.32
CA GLU A 132 -5.00 28.66 1.51
C GLU A 132 -5.78 27.45 2.03
N TYR A 133 -6.45 26.72 1.13
CA TYR A 133 -7.16 25.49 1.47
C TYR A 133 -6.22 24.44 2.09
N LEU A 134 -5.07 24.18 1.47
CA LEU A 134 -4.10 23.18 1.94
C LEU A 134 -3.30 23.65 3.16
N LYS A 135 -3.23 24.95 3.46
CA LYS A 135 -2.69 25.42 4.74
C LYS A 135 -3.56 24.95 5.90
N SER A 136 -4.88 24.88 5.72
CA SER A 136 -5.80 24.40 6.75
C SER A 136 -5.60 22.91 7.10
N THR A 137 -4.99 22.14 6.20
CA THR A 137 -4.67 20.71 6.44
C THR A 137 -3.35 20.50 7.20
N GLY A 138 -2.67 21.58 7.62
CA GLY A 138 -1.64 21.55 8.66
C GLY A 138 -0.19 21.65 8.19
N GLY A 139 0.06 21.77 6.88
CA GLY A 139 1.41 21.77 6.30
C GLY A 139 1.87 23.10 5.70
N GLN A 140 3.18 23.38 5.76
CA GLN A 140 3.79 24.45 4.98
C GLN A 140 4.04 23.97 3.55
N ILE A 141 3.49 24.71 2.57
CA ILE A 141 3.77 24.50 1.15
C ILE A 141 5.04 25.28 0.78
N ILE A 142 6.04 24.57 0.27
CA ILE A 142 7.31 25.15 -0.21
C ILE A 142 7.20 25.53 -1.68
N ARG A 143 6.54 24.70 -2.48
CA ARG A 143 6.40 24.93 -3.92
C ARG A 143 5.03 24.50 -4.41
N LEU A 144 4.49 25.31 -5.32
CA LEU A 144 3.29 24.99 -6.07
C LEU A 144 3.53 25.34 -7.54
N GLU A 145 3.49 24.33 -8.39
CA GLU A 145 3.72 24.45 -9.82
C GLU A 145 2.48 24.02 -10.60
N LYS A 146 1.99 24.91 -11.47
CA LYS A 146 0.89 24.58 -12.38
C LYS A 146 1.45 23.76 -13.54
N LEU A 147 0.97 22.51 -13.68
CA LEU A 147 1.40 21.60 -14.75
C LEU A 147 0.51 21.73 -15.99
N ASP A 148 -0.80 21.91 -15.80
CA ASP A 148 -1.77 22.26 -16.84
C ASP A 148 -2.96 23.05 -16.22
N GLU A 149 -3.99 23.34 -17.00
CA GLU A 149 -5.20 24.05 -16.51
C GLU A 149 -5.99 23.28 -15.44
N LYS A 150 -5.81 21.97 -15.36
CA LYS A 150 -6.59 21.06 -14.52
C LYS A 150 -5.74 20.36 -13.45
N ALA A 151 -4.46 20.66 -13.36
CA ALA A 151 -3.51 19.92 -12.55
C ALA A 151 -2.35 20.81 -12.10
N SER A 152 -2.04 20.75 -10.81
CA SER A 152 -0.87 21.38 -10.20
C SER A 152 -0.12 20.38 -9.33
N LEU A 153 1.20 20.53 -9.26
CA LEU A 153 2.05 19.83 -8.34
C LEU A 153 2.26 20.69 -7.10
N VAL A 154 2.02 20.12 -5.93
CA VAL A 154 2.26 20.75 -4.63
C VAL A 154 3.37 19.99 -3.93
N GLU A 155 4.33 20.73 -3.37
CA GLU A 155 5.40 20.21 -2.54
C GLU A 155 5.34 20.85 -1.16
N PHE A 156 5.20 19.99 -0.15
CA PHE A 156 5.21 20.36 1.26
C PHE A 156 6.62 20.28 1.82
N GLU A 157 6.81 20.92 2.97
CA GLU A 157 8.03 20.78 3.78
C GLU A 157 8.18 19.37 4.36
N ASP A 158 7.08 18.79 4.85
CA ASP A 158 7.08 17.47 5.47
C ASP A 158 6.06 16.53 4.79
N TYR A 159 6.43 15.25 4.69
CA TYR A 159 5.56 14.23 4.08
C TYR A 159 4.28 13.94 4.87
N ASP A 160 4.24 14.24 6.17
CA ASP A 160 3.06 14.06 7.01
C ASP A 160 1.89 14.91 6.51
N SER A 161 2.18 16.10 5.99
CA SER A 161 1.17 16.98 5.40
C SER A 161 0.45 16.32 4.22
N VAL A 162 1.19 15.57 3.41
CA VAL A 162 0.63 14.81 2.29
C VAL A 162 -0.21 13.64 2.79
N ASP A 163 0.23 12.94 3.83
CA ASP A 163 -0.53 11.86 4.46
C ASP A 163 -1.85 12.37 5.06
N ILE A 164 -1.83 13.50 5.76
CA ILE A 164 -3.04 14.15 6.31
C ILE A 164 -4.01 14.52 5.19
N CYS A 165 -3.50 15.11 4.09
CA CYS A 165 -4.33 15.39 2.93
C CYS A 165 -4.99 14.09 2.43
N CYS A 166 -4.22 13.02 2.22
CA CYS A 166 -4.75 11.74 1.74
C CYS A 166 -5.84 11.13 2.65
N LEU A 167 -5.71 11.32 3.96
CA LEU A 167 -6.69 10.88 4.96
C LEU A 167 -7.94 11.76 5.02
N SER A 168 -7.86 13.01 4.59
CA SER A 168 -8.94 14.00 4.68
C SER A 168 -9.86 14.04 3.46
N ARG A 169 -9.76 13.03 2.58
CA ARG A 169 -10.64 12.90 1.42
C ARG A 169 -12.11 12.66 1.86
N PRO A 170 -13.10 13.12 1.06
CA PRO A 170 -12.97 13.89 -0.18
C PRO A 170 -12.65 15.38 0.04
N HIS A 171 -12.05 16.02 -0.95
CA HIS A 171 -11.68 17.44 -0.91
C HIS A 171 -12.56 18.30 -1.82
N PHE A 172 -12.94 19.47 -1.32
CA PHE A 172 -13.72 20.46 -2.05
C PHE A 172 -13.13 21.85 -1.84
N ILE A 173 -12.95 22.58 -2.94
CA ILE A 173 -12.55 23.99 -2.94
C ILE A 173 -13.63 24.75 -3.70
N ASN A 174 -14.31 25.73 -3.07
CA ASN A 174 -15.41 26.48 -3.69
C ASN A 174 -16.49 25.58 -4.31
N ASN A 175 -16.93 24.55 -3.57
CA ASN A 175 -17.86 23.49 -4.01
C ASN A 175 -17.39 22.64 -5.19
N GLN A 176 -16.16 22.86 -5.67
CA GLN A 176 -15.56 22.07 -6.72
C GLN A 176 -14.77 20.90 -6.12
N MET A 177 -15.08 19.68 -6.55
CA MET A 177 -14.34 18.51 -6.09
C MET A 177 -12.93 18.53 -6.66
N ILE A 178 -11.93 18.30 -5.80
CA ILE A 178 -10.56 18.13 -6.23
C ILE A 178 -10.05 16.74 -5.84
N GLU A 179 -9.24 16.17 -6.72
CA GLU A 179 -8.53 14.92 -6.49
C GLU A 179 -7.09 15.19 -6.14
N ILE A 180 -6.63 14.48 -5.13
CA ILE A 180 -5.23 14.47 -4.73
C ILE A 180 -4.64 13.08 -4.90
N GLU A 181 -3.36 13.02 -5.31
CA GLU A 181 -2.63 11.78 -5.48
C GLU A 181 -1.14 11.97 -5.15
N LYS A 182 -0.56 11.08 -4.35
CA LYS A 182 0.88 11.12 -4.04
C LYS A 182 1.76 10.95 -5.28
N CYS A 183 2.82 11.75 -5.38
CA CYS A 183 3.84 11.66 -6.43
C CYS A 183 5.23 11.57 -5.83
N ALA A 184 6.08 10.67 -6.32
CA ALA A 184 7.50 10.63 -5.99
C ALA A 184 8.25 11.83 -6.59
N ASP A 185 7.92 12.17 -7.84
CA ASP A 185 8.59 13.23 -8.59
C ASP A 185 7.66 13.91 -9.60
N GLU A 186 8.14 15.00 -10.18
CA GLU A 186 7.43 15.78 -11.20
C GLU A 186 7.19 14.97 -12.48
N GLN A 187 8.13 14.11 -12.88
CA GLN A 187 7.97 13.28 -14.07
C GLN A 187 6.83 12.26 -13.91
N GLN A 188 6.65 11.70 -12.71
CA GLN A 188 5.54 10.83 -12.36
C GLN A 188 4.22 11.59 -12.42
N ALA A 189 4.19 12.84 -11.91
CA ALA A 189 3.04 13.71 -12.02
C ALA A 189 2.67 14.00 -13.49
N ARG A 190 3.65 14.37 -14.32
CA ARG A 190 3.47 14.61 -15.76
C ARG A 190 3.01 13.34 -16.49
N ARG A 191 3.58 12.17 -16.19
CA ARG A 191 3.13 10.88 -16.75
C ARG A 191 1.66 10.60 -16.44
N ARG A 192 1.21 10.84 -15.20
CA ARG A 192 -0.20 10.66 -14.80
C ARG A 192 -1.14 11.57 -15.56
N ILE A 193 -0.75 12.82 -15.79
CA ILE A 193 -1.50 13.78 -16.62
C ILE A 193 -1.56 13.29 -18.07
N GLN A 194 -0.45 12.81 -18.63
CA GLN A 194 -0.40 12.32 -20.02
C GLN A 194 -1.21 11.05 -20.23
N TYR A 195 -1.20 10.09 -19.30
CA TYR A 195 -2.06 8.90 -19.39
C TYR A 195 -3.54 9.28 -19.49
N ARG A 196 -3.99 10.34 -18.78
CA ARG A 196 -5.34 10.89 -18.94
C ARG A 196 -5.61 11.35 -20.38
N LEU A 197 -4.64 12.00 -21.04
CA LEU A 197 -4.80 12.45 -22.43
C LEU A 197 -4.81 11.27 -23.41
N LYS A 198 -3.98 10.24 -23.19
CA LYS A 198 -3.91 9.05 -24.06
C LYS A 198 -5.14 8.17 -23.95
N SER A 199 -5.74 8.04 -22.76
CA SER A 199 -7.04 7.37 -22.57
C SER A 199 -8.21 8.06 -23.30
N ARG A 200 -8.00 9.26 -23.87
CA ARG A 200 -8.97 9.99 -24.71
C ARG A 200 -8.84 9.69 -26.21
N GLY A 201 -7.90 8.83 -26.62
CA GLY A 201 -7.84 8.28 -27.98
C GLY A 201 -7.68 9.30 -29.12
N ILE A 202 -6.57 10.04 -29.17
CA ILE A 202 -6.11 10.75 -30.40
C ILE A 202 -4.58 10.79 -30.39
N PHE A 203 -3.92 9.93 -31.18
CA PHE A 203 -2.64 10.26 -31.84
C PHE A 203 -2.50 9.38 -33.08
N LYS A 204 -2.66 9.99 -34.26
CA LYS A 204 -2.01 9.56 -35.50
C LYS A 204 -0.51 9.70 -35.25
N ILE A 205 0.25 8.63 -35.47
CA ILE A 205 1.70 8.66 -35.41
C ILE A 205 2.17 9.47 -36.62
N SER A 206 2.55 10.72 -36.41
CA SER A 206 3.48 11.42 -37.29
C SER A 206 4.88 11.16 -36.75
N PRO A 207 5.86 10.76 -37.58
CA PRO A 207 7.22 10.53 -37.12
C PRO A 207 7.87 11.84 -36.63
N PRO A 208 8.70 11.80 -35.58
CA PRO A 208 9.34 13.00 -35.06
C PRO A 208 10.38 13.53 -36.06
N GLN A 209 10.28 14.83 -36.35
CA GLN A 209 11.33 15.56 -37.05
C GLN A 209 12.59 15.65 -36.19
N SER A 210 13.70 15.47 -36.86
CA SER A 210 15.09 15.45 -36.41
C SER A 210 15.54 16.71 -35.68
N THR A 211 16.25 16.53 -34.56
CA THR A 211 17.25 17.49 -34.07
C THR A 211 18.61 16.80 -34.05
N THR A 212 19.42 17.16 -35.04
CA THR A 212 20.80 16.71 -35.25
C THR A 212 21.72 17.32 -34.19
N ILE A 213 22.33 16.49 -33.34
CA ILE A 213 23.56 16.83 -32.62
C ILE A 213 24.70 16.18 -33.39
N ILE A 214 25.58 17.01 -33.94
CA ILE A 214 26.76 16.59 -34.70
C ILE A 214 27.84 16.14 -33.71
N SER A 215 28.37 14.94 -33.90
CA SER A 215 29.74 14.59 -33.52
C SER A 215 30.24 13.49 -34.47
N PRO A 216 31.52 13.49 -34.87
CA PRO A 216 31.96 12.88 -36.12
C PRO A 216 32.55 11.49 -35.88
N THR A 217 32.09 10.47 -36.60
CA THR A 217 32.96 9.31 -36.92
C THR A 217 32.39 8.48 -38.07
N LEU A 218 33.23 8.34 -39.11
CA LEU A 218 33.29 7.26 -40.12
C LEU A 218 31.98 6.92 -40.87
N THR A 219 31.92 7.38 -42.12
CA THR A 219 30.89 7.02 -43.11
C THR A 219 30.98 5.54 -43.48
N LEU A 220 30.28 4.69 -42.75
CA LEU A 220 29.83 3.37 -43.23
C LEU A 220 28.76 3.55 -44.31
N ASN A 221 28.78 2.68 -45.32
CA ASN A 221 27.89 2.74 -46.48
C ASN A 221 26.41 2.62 -46.02
N ASN A 222 25.49 3.36 -46.63
CA ASN A 222 24.07 3.41 -46.19
C ASN A 222 23.43 2.02 -46.09
N ASN A 223 23.86 1.07 -46.92
CA ASN A 223 23.39 -0.32 -46.88
C ASN A 223 23.87 -1.09 -45.64
N GLU A 224 25.07 -0.80 -45.13
CA GLU A 224 25.60 -1.43 -43.92
C GLU A 224 24.93 -0.88 -42.66
N GLN A 225 24.58 0.41 -42.66
CA GLN A 225 23.81 1.03 -41.57
C GLN A 225 22.40 0.44 -41.47
N VAL A 226 21.71 0.22 -42.61
CA VAL A 226 20.40 -0.42 -42.63
C VAL A 226 20.48 -1.87 -42.16
N ALA A 227 21.51 -2.62 -42.56
CA ALA A 227 21.72 -4.00 -42.10
C ALA A 227 21.98 -4.08 -40.60
N GLN A 228 22.79 -3.16 -40.04
CA GLN A 228 23.02 -3.07 -38.59
C GLN A 228 21.74 -2.73 -37.82
N LEU A 229 20.93 -1.79 -38.33
CA LEU A 229 19.66 -1.43 -37.70
C LEU A 229 18.65 -2.59 -37.72
N GLN A 230 18.61 -3.38 -38.80
CA GLN A 230 17.77 -4.58 -38.87
C GLN A 230 18.23 -5.66 -37.88
N LEU A 231 19.54 -5.82 -37.70
CA LEU A 231 20.10 -6.74 -36.71
C LEU A 231 19.71 -6.32 -35.28
N ILE A 232 19.90 -5.04 -34.95
CA ILE A 232 19.54 -4.47 -33.65
C ILE A 232 18.04 -4.61 -33.38
N TYR A 233 17.20 -4.35 -34.38
CA TYR A 233 15.75 -4.50 -34.25
C TYR A 233 15.37 -5.96 -33.98
N ARG A 234 15.99 -6.90 -34.68
CA ARG A 234 15.75 -8.33 -34.48
C ARG A 234 16.19 -8.80 -33.09
N ASP A 235 17.38 -8.38 -32.63
CA ASP A 235 17.90 -8.76 -31.32
C ASP A 235 17.07 -8.17 -30.18
N THR A 236 16.64 -6.92 -30.32
CA THR A 236 15.75 -6.29 -29.34
C THR A 236 14.39 -6.97 -29.29
N THR A 237 13.81 -7.33 -30.44
CA THR A 237 12.53 -8.06 -30.51
C THR A 237 12.64 -9.43 -29.85
N ASN A 238 13.66 -10.22 -30.19
CA ASN A 238 13.91 -11.52 -29.57
C ASN A 238 14.13 -11.41 -28.06
N ARG A 239 14.81 -10.36 -27.60
CA ARG A 239 15.01 -10.12 -26.16
C ARG A 239 13.69 -9.83 -25.46
N PHE A 240 12.84 -9.00 -26.05
CA PHE A 240 11.51 -8.73 -25.50
C PHE A 240 10.64 -9.99 -25.47
N GLU A 241 10.67 -10.81 -26.51
CA GLU A 241 9.94 -12.09 -26.55
C GLU A 241 10.43 -13.04 -25.46
N ASN A 242 11.74 -13.19 -25.30
CA ASN A 242 12.32 -14.03 -24.25
C ASN A 242 11.96 -13.52 -22.83
N GLU A 243 12.03 -12.21 -22.59
CA GLU A 243 11.64 -11.62 -21.31
C GLU A 243 10.13 -11.82 -21.04
N HIS A 244 9.30 -11.74 -22.09
CA HIS A 244 7.86 -12.00 -21.99
C HIS A 244 7.55 -13.46 -21.67
N GLU A 245 8.21 -14.42 -22.34
CA GLU A 245 8.04 -15.84 -22.06
C GLU A 245 8.47 -16.22 -20.64
N GLN A 246 9.58 -15.65 -20.16
CA GLN A 246 10.02 -15.84 -18.78
C GLN A 246 8.99 -15.31 -17.77
N LEU A 247 8.39 -14.16 -18.04
CA LEU A 247 7.34 -13.59 -17.19
C LEU A 247 6.09 -14.46 -17.17
N ILE A 248 5.65 -14.97 -18.32
CA ILE A 248 4.51 -15.89 -18.43
C ILE A 248 4.79 -17.18 -17.64
N SER A 249 5.97 -17.77 -17.81
CA SER A 249 6.37 -18.98 -17.09
C SER A 249 6.39 -18.74 -15.57
N SER A 250 6.95 -17.62 -15.12
CA SER A 250 6.92 -17.23 -13.71
C SER A 250 5.49 -17.11 -13.18
N LEU A 251 4.61 -16.44 -13.90
CA LEU A 251 3.20 -16.27 -13.50
C LEU A 251 2.45 -17.62 -13.44
N GLN A 252 2.71 -18.53 -14.37
CA GLN A 252 2.14 -19.88 -14.36
C GLN A 252 2.57 -20.66 -13.11
N THR A 253 3.87 -20.64 -12.76
CA THR A 253 4.37 -21.32 -11.57
C THR A 253 3.77 -20.74 -10.28
N GLU A 254 3.62 -19.42 -10.19
CA GLU A 254 2.95 -18.78 -9.05
C GLU A 254 1.49 -19.21 -8.95
N TRP A 255 0.78 -19.27 -10.08
CA TRP A 255 -0.60 -19.73 -10.14
C TRP A 255 -0.76 -21.17 -9.66
N GLU A 256 0.12 -22.08 -10.08
CA GLU A 256 0.11 -23.46 -9.60
C GLU A 256 0.34 -23.56 -8.09
N GLN A 257 1.25 -22.75 -7.55
CA GLN A 257 1.51 -22.71 -6.11
C GLN A 257 0.28 -22.21 -5.33
N ILE A 258 -0.41 -21.19 -5.85
CA ILE A 258 -1.66 -20.68 -5.27
C ILE A 258 -2.74 -21.77 -5.31
N ALA A 259 -2.90 -22.47 -6.43
CA ALA A 259 -3.86 -23.56 -6.58
C ALA A 259 -3.59 -24.70 -5.58
N LYS A 260 -2.33 -25.13 -5.44
CA LYS A 260 -1.90 -26.15 -4.46
C LYS A 260 -2.22 -25.72 -3.02
N LYS A 261 -1.94 -24.46 -2.66
CA LYS A 261 -2.29 -23.90 -1.33
C LYS A 261 -3.80 -23.91 -1.09
N ARG A 262 -4.60 -23.55 -2.10
CA ARG A 262 -6.06 -23.55 -1.98
C ARG A 262 -6.63 -24.96 -1.74
N ILE A 263 -6.14 -25.95 -2.49
CA ILE A 263 -6.53 -27.36 -2.29
C ILE A 263 -6.17 -27.84 -0.88
N ARG A 264 -4.96 -27.50 -0.40
CA ARG A 264 -4.53 -27.84 0.96
C ARG A 264 -5.42 -27.20 2.02
N LEU A 265 -5.78 -25.93 1.85
CA LEU A 265 -6.70 -25.22 2.76
C LEU A 265 -8.10 -25.85 2.76
N GLN A 266 -8.63 -26.23 1.59
CA GLN A 266 -9.93 -26.91 1.52
C GLN A 266 -9.94 -28.23 2.30
N ARG A 267 -8.87 -29.03 2.21
CA ARG A 267 -8.73 -30.27 2.99
C ARG A 267 -8.70 -30.00 4.49
N LEU A 268 -7.88 -29.04 4.93
CA LEU A 268 -7.80 -28.65 6.35
C LEU A 268 -9.15 -28.16 6.89
N THR A 269 -9.90 -27.40 6.10
CA THR A 269 -11.24 -26.94 6.49
C THR A 269 -12.20 -28.11 6.66
N LEU A 270 -12.15 -29.11 5.77
CA LEU A 270 -12.98 -30.31 5.87
C LEU A 270 -12.62 -31.12 7.13
N ASP A 271 -11.32 -31.35 7.38
CA ASP A 271 -10.85 -32.05 8.58
C ASP A 271 -11.30 -31.33 9.86
N TYR A 272 -11.22 -30.00 9.87
CA TYR A 272 -11.69 -29.19 11.00
C TYR A 272 -13.20 -29.34 11.22
N GLN A 273 -14.01 -29.32 10.16
CA GLN A 273 -15.46 -29.53 10.24
C GLN A 273 -15.82 -30.92 10.78
N GLN A 274 -15.13 -31.97 10.31
CA GLN A 274 -15.32 -33.33 10.83
C GLN A 274 -14.96 -33.44 12.31
N LYS A 275 -13.84 -32.82 12.73
CA LYS A 275 -13.44 -32.80 14.14
C LYS A 275 -14.48 -32.07 15.01
N GLN A 276 -15.03 -30.95 14.53
CA GLN A 276 -16.10 -30.22 15.20
C GLN A 276 -17.37 -31.06 15.35
N GLN A 277 -17.74 -31.86 14.34
CA GLN A 277 -18.89 -32.75 14.42
C GLN A 277 -18.68 -33.85 15.48
N ARG A 278 -17.52 -34.52 15.49
CA ARG A 278 -17.21 -35.54 16.51
C ARG A 278 -17.28 -34.98 17.92
N LEU A 279 -16.67 -33.81 18.17
CA LEU A 279 -16.72 -33.15 19.48
C LEU A 279 -18.16 -32.80 19.89
N LYS A 280 -19.03 -32.44 18.95
CA LYS A 280 -20.46 -32.19 19.25
C LYS A 280 -21.19 -33.48 19.64
N GLU A 281 -20.89 -34.59 18.98
CA GLU A 281 -21.47 -35.89 19.29
C GLU A 281 -21.00 -36.41 20.65
N GLU A 282 -19.71 -36.34 20.95
CA GLU A 282 -19.13 -36.68 22.26
C GLU A 282 -19.78 -35.84 23.37
N ASN A 283 -19.92 -34.52 23.18
CA ASN A 283 -20.60 -33.67 24.14
C ASN A 283 -22.08 -34.04 24.35
N ARG A 284 -22.78 -34.50 23.31
CA ARG A 284 -24.16 -35.00 23.46
C ARG A 284 -24.20 -36.28 24.27
N GLN A 285 -23.27 -37.21 24.04
CA GLN A 285 -23.17 -38.45 24.80
C GLN A 285 -22.86 -38.19 26.27
N LEU A 286 -21.88 -37.31 26.56
CA LEU A 286 -21.54 -36.92 27.93
C LEU A 286 -22.73 -36.29 28.66
N LYS A 287 -23.49 -35.41 28.00
CA LYS A 287 -24.71 -34.84 28.57
C LYS A 287 -25.77 -35.90 28.89
N LYS A 288 -25.91 -36.91 28.02
CA LYS A 288 -26.85 -38.03 28.25
C LYS A 288 -26.44 -38.83 29.48
N LEU A 289 -25.18 -39.25 29.57
CA LEU A 289 -24.63 -39.98 30.72
C LEU A 289 -24.76 -39.18 32.02
N TYR A 290 -24.49 -37.87 31.97
CA TYR A 290 -24.65 -36.99 33.13
C TYR A 290 -26.10 -36.96 33.62
N ASN A 291 -27.06 -36.84 32.71
CA ASN A 291 -28.49 -36.84 33.08
C ASN A 291 -28.95 -38.20 33.62
N GLU A 292 -28.46 -39.31 33.06
CA GLU A 292 -28.74 -40.66 33.57
C GLU A 292 -28.19 -40.84 35.00
N SER A 293 -26.97 -40.39 35.25
CA SER A 293 -26.36 -40.41 36.59
C SER A 293 -27.16 -39.56 37.59
N LEU A 294 -27.62 -38.38 37.20
CA LEU A 294 -28.50 -37.55 38.05
C LEU A 294 -29.80 -38.27 38.40
N GLN A 295 -30.44 -38.92 37.43
CA GLN A 295 -31.68 -39.69 37.67
C GLN A 295 -31.44 -40.85 38.64
N GLU A 296 -30.29 -41.51 38.54
CA GLU A 296 -29.92 -42.60 39.44
C GLU A 296 -29.68 -42.12 40.88
N ILE A 297 -29.02 -40.97 41.04
CA ILE A 297 -28.86 -40.31 42.35
C ILE A 297 -30.22 -40.00 42.97
N TYR A 298 -31.16 -39.42 42.21
CA TYR A 298 -32.51 -39.15 42.70
C TYR A 298 -33.27 -40.42 43.11
N ARG A 299 -33.13 -41.52 42.34
CA ARG A 299 -33.74 -42.81 42.70
C ARG A 299 -33.19 -43.35 44.02
N MET A 300 -31.87 -43.29 44.21
CA MET A 300 -31.25 -43.74 45.46
C MET A 300 -31.64 -42.89 46.67
N GLN A 301 -31.84 -41.58 46.49
CA GLN A 301 -32.31 -40.70 47.58
C GLN A 301 -33.76 -41.02 47.97
N ASN A 302 -34.62 -41.30 47.01
CA ASN A 302 -36.02 -41.66 47.26
C ASN A 302 -36.20 -43.06 47.88
N GLN A 303 -35.24 -43.97 47.72
CA GLN A 303 -35.26 -45.29 48.37
C GLN A 303 -34.76 -45.27 49.82
N ARG A 304 -34.18 -44.16 50.28
CA ARG A 304 -33.66 -43.99 51.66
C ARG A 304 -34.63 -43.24 52.58
N GLN A 305 -35.76 -42.78 52.07
CA GLN A 305 -36.88 -42.20 52.84
C GLN A 305 -37.95 -43.27 53.04
#